data_AF-A0A942DRC7-F1
#
_entry.id   AF-A0A942DRC7-F1
#
_cell.length_a   1.000
_cell.length_b   1.000
_cell.length_c   1.000
_cell.angle_alpha   90.00
_cell.angle_beta   90.00
_cell.angle_gamma   90.00
#
_symmetry.space_group_name_H-M   'P 1'
#
loop_
_entity.id
_entity.type
_entity.pdbx_description
1 polymer ?
#
loop_
_entity_poly.entity_id
_entity_poly.type
_entity_poly.pdbx_seq_one_letter_code
_entity_poly.pdbx_strand_id
1 'polypeptide(L)'
;MILVPQAQAGREGLCQPSVATTSTYFVPSVEEVCNSSKPCSEFKKQVKLQGSGTLPGNKLMTYQGKIIDMGDCETAKGASGNCLIPYVSVAADPAYYQMGDIIEMPSMKGKEITLPSGRKMKHPGYFIVEDTGGAIRGRNRFDFFTGGHDMHNKHNAFGSQAPENTQMISQDDCSSRKSFTVIRRGSSKYRQSQVAIDHSLHSAGEETVFASNISAPSYNGSSDNFGVR
;
A
#
# COMPACT_ATOMS: atom_id res chain seq x y z
N MET A 1 42.06 0.49 9.29
CA MET A 1 40.93 -0.43 9.54
C MET A 1 39.67 0.40 9.72
N ILE A 2 38.77 0.39 8.73
CA ILE A 2 37.50 1.11 8.80
C ILE A 2 36.44 0.05 9.17
N LEU A 3 35.85 0.20 10.35
CA LEU A 3 34.73 -0.61 10.80
C LEU A 3 33.51 -0.24 9.94
N VAL A 4 33.12 -1.16 9.06
CA VAL A 4 31.83 -1.14 8.37
C VAL A 4 30.78 -1.50 9.44
N PRO A 5 29.72 -0.70 9.65
CA PRO A 5 28.63 -1.10 10.52
C PRO A 5 27.97 -2.32 9.91
N GLN A 6 27.97 -3.44 10.65
CA GLN A 6 27.22 -4.62 10.26
C GLN A 6 25.74 -4.26 10.16
N ALA A 7 25.13 -4.59 9.01
CA ALA A 7 23.69 -4.61 8.86
C ALA A 7 23.11 -5.44 10.00
N GLN A 8 22.21 -4.85 10.79
CA GLN A 8 21.49 -5.61 11.82
C GLN A 8 20.70 -6.71 11.12
N ALA A 9 21.15 -7.94 11.29
CA ALA A 9 20.38 -9.13 10.98
C ALA A 9 19.03 -9.00 11.68
N GLY A 10 17.94 -9.21 10.94
CA GLY A 10 16.57 -9.08 11.44
C GLY A 10 16.41 -9.85 12.75
N ARG A 11 15.80 -9.20 13.74
CA ARG A 11 15.44 -9.82 15.02
C ARG A 11 14.32 -10.84 14.78
N GLU A 12 14.68 -12.04 14.33
CA GLU A 12 13.75 -13.18 14.35
C GLU A 12 13.26 -13.37 15.80
N GLY A 13 11.94 -13.43 16.00
CA GLY A 13 11.34 -13.73 17.29
C GLY A 13 10.74 -12.57 18.10
N LEU A 14 10.61 -11.35 17.55
CA LEU A 14 9.93 -10.25 18.27
C LEU A 14 8.44 -10.52 18.51
N CYS A 15 7.73 -10.93 17.46
CA CYS A 15 6.31 -11.26 17.50
C CYS A 15 6.05 -12.70 17.07
N GLN A 16 4.84 -13.19 17.35
CA GLN A 16 4.36 -14.47 16.82
C GLN A 16 4.49 -14.51 15.29
N PRO A 17 4.78 -15.66 14.66
CA PRO A 17 5.05 -15.75 13.22
C PRO A 17 3.93 -15.21 12.32
N SER A 18 2.68 -15.23 12.79
CA SER A 18 1.50 -14.74 12.08
C SER A 18 1.16 -13.28 12.38
N VAL A 19 1.99 -12.57 13.14
CA VAL A 19 1.83 -11.15 13.48
C VAL A 19 2.96 -10.35 12.86
N ALA A 20 2.61 -9.36 12.06
CA ALA A 20 3.58 -8.55 11.33
C ALA A 20 4.34 -7.59 12.27
N THR A 21 5.66 -7.53 12.10
CA THR A 21 6.52 -6.44 12.54
C THR A 21 6.61 -5.42 11.39
N THR A 22 6.38 -4.15 11.71
CA THR A 22 6.04 -3.16 10.69
C THR A 22 6.90 -1.92 10.77
N SER A 23 7.17 -1.32 9.62
CA SER A 23 7.63 0.06 9.48
C SER A 23 6.93 0.69 8.29
N THR A 24 7.21 1.97 8.03
CA THR A 24 6.74 2.66 6.82
C THR A 24 7.92 3.25 6.06
N TYR A 25 7.83 3.26 4.73
CA TYR A 25 8.75 3.98 3.85
C TYR A 25 7.97 4.83 2.84
N PHE A 26 8.62 5.87 2.34
CA PHE A 26 8.00 6.86 1.46
C PHE A 26 9.01 7.31 0.40
N VAL A 27 8.53 7.93 -0.67
CA VAL A 27 9.37 8.49 -1.73
C VAL A 27 9.38 10.02 -1.57
N PRO A 28 10.50 10.63 -1.14
CA PRO A 28 10.60 12.08 -1.00
C PRO A 28 10.48 12.78 -2.36
N SER A 29 9.85 13.95 -2.38
CA SER A 29 9.87 14.87 -3.52
C SER A 29 11.00 15.88 -3.39
N VAL A 30 11.72 16.13 -4.48
CA VAL A 30 12.76 17.17 -4.49
C VAL A 30 12.18 18.57 -4.23
N GLU A 31 10.96 18.84 -4.70
CA GLU A 31 10.32 20.13 -4.52
C GLU A 31 9.97 20.37 -3.05
N GLU A 32 9.52 19.33 -2.34
CA GLU A 32 9.19 19.40 -0.92
C GLU A 32 10.44 19.49 -0.05
N VAL A 33 11.47 18.69 -0.35
CA VAL A 33 12.68 18.63 0.49
C VAL A 33 13.61 19.82 0.24
N CYS A 34 13.72 20.28 -1.00
CA CYS A 34 14.71 21.30 -1.39
C CYS A 34 14.10 22.67 -1.71
N ASN A 35 12.77 22.81 -1.73
CA ASN A 35 12.09 24.01 -2.23
C ASN A 35 12.59 24.43 -3.63
N SER A 36 12.98 23.46 -4.45
CA SER A 36 13.50 23.68 -5.80
C SER A 36 13.35 22.43 -6.67
N SER A 37 13.45 22.59 -7.98
CA SER A 37 13.47 21.48 -8.94
C SER A 37 14.79 20.71 -8.99
N LYS A 38 15.82 21.14 -8.24
CA LYS A 38 17.17 20.58 -8.28
C LYS A 38 17.49 19.76 -7.02
N PRO A 39 18.07 18.55 -7.17
CA PRO A 39 18.48 17.71 -6.03
C PRO A 39 19.50 18.38 -5.10
N CYS A 40 19.05 18.79 -3.91
CA CYS A 40 19.90 19.24 -2.80
C CYS A 40 20.52 18.05 -2.04
N SER A 41 21.47 18.35 -1.14
CA SER A 41 22.17 17.32 -0.35
C SER A 41 21.21 16.51 0.54
N GLU A 42 20.21 17.16 1.13
CA GLU A 42 19.25 16.50 2.00
C GLU A 42 18.35 15.52 1.23
N PHE A 43 17.83 15.93 0.08
CA PHE A 43 17.09 15.04 -0.82
C PHE A 43 17.93 13.82 -1.23
N LYS A 44 19.20 14.00 -1.57
CA LYS A 44 20.09 12.86 -1.91
C LYS A 44 20.29 11.90 -0.74
N LYS A 45 20.33 12.39 0.50
CA LYS A 45 20.39 11.53 1.70
C LYS A 45 19.09 10.74 1.85
N GLN A 46 17.94 11.40 1.70
CA GLN A 46 16.63 10.75 1.76
C GLN A 46 16.48 9.70 0.66
N VAL A 47 16.85 10.00 -0.59
CA VAL A 47 16.88 9.04 -1.71
C VAL A 47 17.74 7.82 -1.39
N LYS A 48 18.90 8.01 -0.76
CA LYS A 48 19.78 6.91 -0.38
C LYS A 48 19.18 6.02 0.71
N LEU A 49 18.37 6.59 1.61
CA LEU A 49 17.71 5.87 2.69
C LEU A 49 16.43 5.15 2.21
N GLN A 50 15.58 5.85 1.47
CA GLN A 50 14.27 5.38 1.01
C GLN A 50 14.35 4.54 -0.27
N GLY A 51 15.49 4.55 -0.97
CA GLY A 51 15.71 3.81 -2.21
C GLY A 51 15.45 4.64 -3.48
N SER A 52 14.57 5.64 -3.42
CA SER A 52 14.30 6.54 -4.55
C SER A 52 13.72 7.90 -4.09
N GLY A 53 13.56 8.84 -5.03
CA GLY A 53 12.91 10.14 -4.80
C GLY A 53 12.41 10.73 -6.12
N THR A 54 11.31 11.48 -6.08
CA THR A 54 10.69 12.06 -7.28
C THR A 54 11.35 13.37 -7.68
N LEU A 55 11.38 13.60 -8.98
CA LEU A 55 11.86 14.81 -9.66
C LEU A 55 10.75 15.35 -10.58
N PRO A 56 10.77 16.65 -10.92
CA PRO A 56 9.82 17.22 -11.87
C PRO A 56 9.84 16.51 -13.22
N GLY A 57 8.70 16.56 -13.90
CA GLY A 57 8.55 15.95 -15.24
C GLY A 57 8.50 14.43 -15.20
N ASN A 58 7.81 13.86 -14.20
CA ASN A 58 7.54 12.43 -14.08
C ASN A 58 8.81 11.55 -14.01
N LYS A 59 9.81 12.03 -13.28
CA LYS A 59 11.12 11.39 -13.16
C LYS A 59 11.36 10.89 -11.75
N LEU A 60 12.09 9.78 -11.65
CA LEU A 60 12.52 9.20 -10.39
C LEU A 60 14.05 9.12 -10.36
N MET A 61 14.66 9.59 -9.26
CA MET A 61 16.06 9.35 -8.95
C MET A 61 16.17 8.11 -8.06
N THR A 62 16.92 7.11 -8.49
CA THR A 62 17.20 5.92 -7.67
C THR A 62 18.33 6.18 -6.67
N TYR A 63 18.49 5.33 -5.66
CA TYR A 63 19.58 5.43 -4.69
C TYR A 63 20.99 5.34 -5.29
N GLN A 64 21.12 4.78 -6.50
CA GLN A 64 22.36 4.77 -7.28
C GLN A 64 22.58 6.08 -8.07
N GLY A 65 21.66 7.04 -7.98
CA GLY A 65 21.69 8.31 -8.70
C GLY A 65 21.22 8.22 -10.16
N LYS A 66 20.67 7.07 -10.59
CA LYS A 66 20.10 6.93 -11.93
C LYS A 66 18.78 7.68 -12.00
N ILE A 67 18.56 8.44 -13.07
CA ILE A 67 17.27 9.06 -13.35
C ILE A 67 16.52 8.15 -14.32
N ILE A 68 15.28 7.80 -13.98
CA ILE A 68 14.39 7.00 -14.81
C ILE A 68 13.05 7.70 -15.00
N ASP A 69 12.36 7.35 -16.08
CA ASP A 69 10.99 7.78 -16.33
C ASP A 69 10.00 6.89 -15.55
N MET A 70 9.05 7.53 -14.87
CA MET A 70 8.03 6.81 -14.11
C MET A 70 6.94 6.21 -15.00
N GLY A 71 6.82 6.65 -16.27
CA GLY A 71 5.74 6.22 -17.16
C GLY A 71 4.39 6.52 -16.52
N ASP A 72 3.49 5.55 -16.51
CA ASP A 72 2.14 5.74 -15.95
C ASP A 72 2.09 5.62 -14.42
N CYS A 73 3.23 5.50 -13.74
CA CYS A 73 3.26 5.43 -12.28
C CYS A 73 3.12 6.82 -11.66
N GLU A 74 2.07 7.01 -10.85
CA GLU A 74 1.80 8.27 -10.15
C GLU A 74 2.83 8.61 -9.05
N THR A 75 3.48 7.60 -8.47
CA THR A 75 4.27 7.74 -7.22
C THR A 75 5.71 7.28 -7.37
N ALA A 76 5.93 5.99 -7.63
CA ALA A 76 7.23 5.35 -7.73
C ALA A 76 7.11 3.97 -8.38
N LYS A 77 8.27 3.38 -8.71
CA LYS A 77 8.39 1.98 -9.16
C LYS A 77 9.07 1.15 -8.09
N GLY A 78 8.49 0.00 -7.78
CA GLY A 78 9.07 -0.97 -6.85
C GLY A 78 10.13 -1.83 -7.52
N ALA A 79 10.82 -2.66 -6.73
CA ALA A 79 11.76 -3.66 -7.25
C ALA A 79 11.12 -4.68 -8.22
N SER A 80 9.79 -4.85 -8.18
CA SER A 80 9.05 -5.65 -9.16
C SER A 80 9.00 -5.04 -10.57
N GLY A 81 9.26 -3.73 -10.69
CA GLY A 81 9.05 -2.94 -11.89
C GLY A 81 7.64 -2.33 -12.01
N ASN A 82 6.70 -2.73 -11.15
CA ASN A 82 5.35 -2.16 -11.10
C ASN A 82 5.30 -0.85 -10.31
N CYS A 83 4.22 -0.10 -10.48
CA CYS A 83 3.96 1.10 -9.70
C CYS A 83 3.67 0.76 -8.24
N LEU A 84 4.25 1.52 -7.31
CA LEU A 84 3.96 1.38 -5.89
C LEU A 84 2.68 2.13 -5.54
N ILE A 85 1.75 1.45 -4.88
CA ILE A 85 0.44 1.99 -4.54
C ILE A 85 0.46 2.40 -3.05
N PRO A 86 0.28 3.69 -2.72
CA PRO A 86 0.28 4.13 -1.33
C PRO A 86 -0.74 3.35 -0.49
N TYR A 87 -0.29 2.91 0.68
CA TYR A 87 -1.05 2.13 1.66
C TYR A 87 -1.49 0.74 1.20
N VAL A 88 -1.03 0.26 0.03
CA VAL A 88 -1.36 -1.08 -0.48
C VAL A 88 -0.07 -1.86 -0.82
N SER A 89 0.93 -1.21 -1.39
CA SER A 89 2.23 -1.84 -1.66
C SER A 89 3.09 -1.96 -0.40
N VAL A 90 3.84 -3.05 -0.34
CA VAL A 90 4.72 -3.40 0.78
C VAL A 90 6.06 -3.91 0.25
N ALA A 91 7.13 -3.57 0.96
CA ALA A 91 8.43 -4.22 0.82
C ALA A 91 8.52 -5.42 1.76
N ALA A 92 9.01 -6.55 1.26
CA ALA A 92 9.18 -7.78 2.03
C ALA A 92 10.52 -8.46 1.72
N ASP A 93 10.90 -9.43 2.56
CA ASP A 93 12.13 -10.19 2.37
C ASP A 93 11.97 -11.20 1.20
N PRO A 94 12.78 -11.09 0.13
CA PRO A 94 12.67 -11.97 -1.04
C PRO A 94 13.04 -13.43 -0.74
N ALA A 95 13.66 -13.71 0.41
CA ALA A 95 13.88 -15.10 0.86
C ALA A 95 12.56 -15.83 1.22
N TYR A 96 11.49 -15.08 1.53
CA TYR A 96 10.22 -15.63 2.00
C TYR A 96 9.03 -15.28 1.08
N TYR A 97 9.12 -14.19 0.33
CA TYR A 97 8.05 -13.62 -0.46
C TYR A 97 8.45 -13.42 -1.92
N GLN A 98 7.52 -13.70 -2.83
CA GLN A 98 7.69 -13.41 -4.25
C GLN A 98 6.97 -12.09 -4.58
N MET A 99 7.47 -11.38 -5.59
CA MET A 99 6.78 -10.19 -6.10
C MET A 99 5.37 -10.56 -6.60
N GLY A 100 4.39 -9.78 -6.18
CA GLY A 100 2.97 -9.98 -6.39
C GLY A 100 2.31 -10.92 -5.37
N ASP A 101 3.01 -11.49 -4.40
CA ASP A 101 2.33 -12.15 -3.26
C ASP A 101 1.44 -11.14 -2.55
N ILE A 102 0.27 -11.61 -2.08
CA ILE A 102 -0.69 -10.78 -1.36
C ILE A 102 -0.64 -11.10 0.13
N ILE A 103 -0.57 -10.07 0.95
CA ILE A 103 -0.66 -10.16 2.41
C ILE A 103 -2.07 -9.77 2.81
N GLU A 104 -2.85 -10.72 3.31
CA GLU A 104 -4.18 -10.45 3.89
C GLU A 104 -4.03 -10.04 5.34
N MET A 105 -4.52 -8.86 5.69
CA MET A 105 -4.59 -8.33 7.04
C MET A 105 -6.03 -7.86 7.32
N PRO A 106 -6.89 -8.74 7.84
CA PRO A 106 -8.33 -8.49 7.91
C PRO A 106 -8.73 -7.23 8.70
N SER A 107 -7.94 -6.86 9.71
CA SER A 107 -8.15 -5.66 10.53
C SER A 107 -8.16 -4.35 9.72
N MET A 108 -7.52 -4.35 8.56
CA MET A 108 -7.41 -3.19 7.68
C MET A 108 -8.59 -3.09 6.72
N LYS A 109 -9.43 -4.12 6.59
CA LYS A 109 -10.57 -4.09 5.69
C LYS A 109 -11.58 -3.02 6.13
N GLY A 110 -11.97 -2.15 5.20
CA GLY A 110 -12.96 -1.09 5.41
C GLY A 110 -12.44 0.15 6.16
N LYS A 111 -11.17 0.20 6.54
CA LYS A 111 -10.56 1.41 7.12
C LYS A 111 -10.56 2.52 6.07
N GLU A 112 -10.98 3.72 6.45
CA GLU A 112 -10.93 4.88 5.55
C GLU A 112 -9.52 5.47 5.56
N ILE A 113 -8.91 5.55 4.38
CA ILE A 113 -7.55 6.03 4.18
C ILE A 113 -7.59 7.17 3.17
N THR A 114 -6.99 8.30 3.50
CA THR A 114 -6.77 9.38 2.54
C THR A 114 -5.45 9.12 1.83
N LEU A 115 -5.52 8.88 0.52
CA LEU A 115 -4.35 8.72 -0.34
C LEU A 115 -3.57 10.05 -0.43
N PRO A 116 -2.28 10.03 -0.82
CA PRO A 116 -1.51 11.26 -1.03
C PRO A 116 -2.14 12.23 -2.05
N SER A 117 -2.92 11.72 -3.00
CA SER A 117 -3.70 12.52 -3.94
C SER A 117 -4.91 13.23 -3.32
N GLY A 118 -5.21 13.00 -2.04
CA GLY A 118 -6.40 13.49 -1.34
C GLY A 118 -7.65 12.61 -1.51
N ARG A 119 -7.62 11.63 -2.42
CA ARG A 119 -8.71 10.67 -2.63
C ARG A 119 -8.91 9.80 -1.39
N LYS A 120 -10.16 9.52 -1.02
CA LYS A 120 -10.48 8.59 0.07
C LYS A 120 -10.66 7.17 -0.46
N MET A 121 -10.01 6.20 0.16
CA MET A 121 -10.11 4.78 -0.15
C MET A 121 -10.63 4.02 1.07
N LYS A 122 -11.58 3.10 0.88
CA LYS A 122 -11.83 2.04 1.85
C LYS A 122 -10.80 0.94 1.62
N HIS A 123 -9.91 0.75 2.58
CA HIS A 123 -8.80 -0.18 2.45
C HIS A 123 -9.31 -1.63 2.28
N PRO A 124 -8.77 -2.41 1.32
CA PRO A 124 -9.34 -3.70 0.96
C PRO A 124 -9.06 -4.81 2.00
N GLY A 125 -8.12 -4.56 2.92
CA GLY A 125 -7.60 -5.57 3.85
C GLY A 125 -6.50 -6.44 3.23
N TYR A 126 -6.00 -6.04 2.06
CA TYR A 126 -4.95 -6.71 1.32
C TYR A 126 -3.81 -5.73 1.04
N PHE A 127 -2.59 -6.24 1.12
CA PHE A 127 -1.38 -5.57 0.67
C PHE A 127 -0.69 -6.44 -0.39
N ILE A 128 0.10 -5.82 -1.26
CA ILE A 128 0.80 -6.52 -2.35
C ILE A 128 2.31 -6.29 -2.26
N VAL A 129 3.08 -7.38 -2.32
CA VAL A 129 4.53 -7.34 -2.29
C VAL A 129 5.04 -6.85 -3.65
N GLU A 130 5.47 -5.60 -3.72
CA GLU A 130 5.96 -4.98 -4.96
C GLU A 130 7.39 -4.45 -4.82
N ASP A 131 7.94 -4.52 -3.61
CA ASP A 131 9.26 -3.99 -3.31
C ASP A 131 10.09 -4.88 -2.37
N THR A 132 11.37 -4.56 -2.25
CA THR A 132 12.30 -5.16 -1.29
C THR A 132 13.25 -4.10 -0.76
N GLY A 133 13.73 -4.27 0.48
CA GLY A 133 14.72 -3.39 1.09
C GLY A 133 15.83 -4.20 1.76
N GLY A 134 17.06 -3.68 1.75
CA GLY A 134 18.21 -4.36 2.36
C GLY A 134 18.03 -4.67 3.86
N ALA A 135 17.29 -3.80 4.56
CA ALA A 135 16.96 -3.91 5.98
C ALA A 135 15.66 -4.69 6.28
N ILE A 136 14.90 -5.10 5.25
CA ILE A 136 13.63 -5.79 5.42
C ILE A 136 13.91 -7.29 5.38
N ARG A 137 14.09 -7.86 6.57
CA ARG A 137 14.53 -9.26 6.76
C ARG A 137 13.62 -10.01 7.72
N GLY A 138 13.29 -11.25 7.37
CA GLY A 138 12.48 -12.15 8.18
C GLY A 138 11.06 -12.38 7.64
N ARG A 139 10.47 -13.50 8.08
CA ARG A 139 9.17 -13.98 7.58
C ARG A 139 8.00 -13.06 7.92
N ASN A 140 8.03 -12.34 9.03
CA ASN A 140 6.93 -11.46 9.44
C ASN A 140 7.33 -9.98 9.43
N ARG A 141 8.31 -9.59 8.60
CA ARG A 141 8.79 -8.20 8.51
C ARG A 141 8.32 -7.55 7.23
N PHE A 142 7.59 -6.44 7.36
CA PHE A 142 7.01 -5.70 6.24
C PHE A 142 7.24 -4.21 6.37
N ASP A 143 7.65 -3.54 5.30
CA ASP A 143 7.72 -2.08 5.21
C ASP A 143 6.57 -1.58 4.34
N PHE A 144 5.70 -0.74 4.88
CA PHE A 144 4.49 -0.30 4.18
C PHE A 144 4.76 1.00 3.43
N PHE A 145 4.45 1.00 2.13
CA PHE A 145 4.63 2.17 1.30
C PHE A 145 3.55 3.22 1.59
N THR A 146 3.94 4.45 1.87
CA THR A 146 3.00 5.54 2.23
C THR A 146 2.93 6.64 1.17
N GLY A 147 3.50 6.43 -0.02
CA GLY A 147 3.56 7.45 -1.06
C GLY A 147 4.59 8.52 -0.72
N GLY A 148 4.18 9.79 -0.69
CA GLY A 148 5.02 10.93 -0.30
C GLY A 148 4.98 11.27 1.19
N HIS A 149 4.21 10.55 2.00
CA HIS A 149 4.02 10.88 3.41
C HIS A 149 5.05 10.17 4.30
N ASP A 150 5.99 10.91 4.89
CA ASP A 150 6.88 10.35 5.92
C ASP A 150 6.12 9.92 7.19
N MET A 151 6.80 9.26 8.14
CA MET A 151 6.18 8.74 9.36
C MET A 151 5.65 9.81 10.33
N HIS A 152 6.08 11.05 10.20
CA HIS A 152 5.69 12.17 11.05
C HIS A 152 4.60 13.04 10.42
N ASN A 153 4.35 12.90 9.12
CA ASN A 153 3.27 13.57 8.43
C ASN A 153 1.91 13.21 9.05
N LYS A 154 1.14 14.23 9.46
CA LYS A 154 -0.18 14.07 10.10
C LYS A 154 -1.23 13.39 9.20
N HIS A 155 -1.03 13.39 7.89
CA HIS A 155 -1.88 12.72 6.90
C HIS A 155 -1.42 11.29 6.60
N ASN A 156 -0.31 10.84 7.20
CA ASN A 156 0.12 9.46 7.06
C ASN A 156 -0.79 8.52 7.87
N ALA A 157 -1.67 7.79 7.19
CA ALA A 157 -2.60 6.86 7.82
C ALA A 157 -1.93 5.69 8.57
N PHE A 158 -0.65 5.43 8.31
CA PHE A 158 0.15 4.41 8.98
C PHE A 158 1.22 5.01 9.91
N GLY A 159 1.33 6.34 9.98
CA GLY A 159 2.40 7.07 10.67
C GLY A 159 2.23 7.17 12.19
N SER A 160 3.15 7.92 12.80
CA SER A 160 3.20 8.15 14.26
C SER A 160 1.99 8.86 14.84
N GLN A 161 1.29 9.65 14.02
CA GLN A 161 0.07 10.37 14.40
C GLN A 161 -1.21 9.64 13.96
N ALA A 162 -1.10 8.48 13.31
CA ALA A 162 -2.25 7.70 12.90
C ALA A 162 -3.00 7.12 14.11
N PRO A 163 -4.31 6.86 13.98
CA PRO A 163 -5.05 6.07 14.95
C PRO A 163 -4.35 4.72 15.20
N GLU A 164 -4.42 4.23 16.45
CA GLU A 164 -3.78 2.97 16.85
C GLU A 164 -4.19 1.80 15.93
N ASN A 165 -5.45 1.79 15.47
CA ASN A 165 -5.97 0.72 14.64
C ASN A 165 -5.48 0.71 13.18
N THR A 166 -4.73 1.73 12.72
CA THR A 166 -4.12 1.77 11.38
C THR A 166 -2.61 2.00 11.41
N GLN A 167 -2.02 2.37 12.56
CA GLN A 167 -0.60 2.65 12.68
C GLN A 167 0.30 1.44 12.34
N MET A 168 1.37 1.61 11.55
CA MET A 168 2.30 0.54 11.11
C MET A 168 3.79 0.88 11.32
N ILE A 169 4.13 1.71 12.32
CA ILE A 169 5.53 2.19 12.52
C ILE A 169 6.40 1.37 13.46
N SER A 170 5.84 0.41 14.21
CA SER A 170 6.56 -0.28 15.29
C SER A 170 6.76 -1.77 14.99
N GLN A 171 8.00 -2.22 15.15
CA GLN A 171 8.39 -3.63 15.08
C GLN A 171 8.08 -4.39 16.39
N ASP A 172 7.92 -3.67 17.50
CA ASP A 172 7.67 -4.27 18.82
C ASP A 172 6.17 -4.34 19.17
N ASP A 173 5.32 -3.68 18.36
CA ASP A 173 3.88 -3.81 18.50
C ASP A 173 3.39 -5.10 17.85
N CYS A 174 3.22 -6.11 18.70
CA CYS A 174 2.72 -7.44 18.37
C CYS A 174 1.18 -7.58 18.53
N SER A 175 0.43 -6.49 18.36
CA SER A 175 -1.03 -6.53 18.41
C SER A 175 -1.62 -7.46 17.35
N SER A 176 -2.69 -8.18 17.71
CA SER A 176 -3.44 -9.07 16.81
C SER A 176 -4.07 -8.34 15.63
N ARG A 177 -4.19 -7.00 15.68
CA ARG A 177 -4.58 -6.21 14.51
C ARG A 177 -3.57 -6.35 13.36
N LYS A 178 -2.33 -6.74 13.62
CA LYS A 178 -1.31 -6.98 12.59
C LYS A 178 -1.21 -8.46 12.20
N SER A 179 -2.18 -9.28 12.61
CA SER A 179 -2.26 -10.66 12.16
C SER A 179 -2.44 -10.71 10.66
N PHE A 180 -1.66 -11.55 10.00
CA PHE A 180 -1.65 -11.66 8.56
C PHE A 180 -1.64 -13.11 8.07
N THR A 181 -2.11 -13.31 6.84
CA THR A 181 -1.88 -14.52 6.07
C THR A 181 -1.32 -14.18 4.70
N VAL A 182 -0.69 -15.16 4.05
CA VAL A 182 -0.07 -14.96 2.73
C VAL A 182 -0.92 -15.69 1.69
N ILE A 183 -1.41 -14.94 0.71
CA ILE A 183 -2.14 -15.43 -0.45
C ILE A 183 -1.16 -15.48 -1.63
N ARG A 184 -0.64 -16.68 -1.89
CA ARG A 184 0.31 -16.93 -2.98
C ARG A 184 -0.37 -16.89 -4.34
N ARG A 185 0.40 -16.51 -5.36
CA ARG A 185 -0.03 -16.58 -6.77
C ARG A 185 -0.50 -18.00 -7.11
N GLY A 186 -1.59 -18.10 -7.86
CA GLY A 186 -2.20 -19.38 -8.26
C GLY A 186 -3.13 -20.01 -7.21
N SER A 187 -3.20 -19.47 -6.00
CA SER A 187 -4.23 -19.89 -5.04
C SER A 187 -5.63 -19.46 -5.48
N SER A 188 -6.66 -20.19 -5.04
CA SER A 188 -8.07 -19.90 -5.38
C SER A 188 -8.53 -18.50 -4.95
N LYS A 189 -7.91 -17.93 -3.91
CA LYS A 189 -8.23 -16.58 -3.40
C LYS A 189 -7.50 -15.46 -4.14
N TYR A 190 -6.41 -15.76 -4.84
CA TYR A 190 -5.51 -14.74 -5.40
C TYR A 190 -6.23 -13.74 -6.31
N ARG A 191 -6.99 -14.24 -7.29
CA ARG A 191 -7.73 -13.39 -8.24
C ARG A 191 -8.78 -12.53 -7.53
N GLN A 192 -9.46 -13.07 -6.53
CA GLN A 192 -10.47 -12.32 -5.78
C GLN A 192 -9.82 -11.19 -4.96
N SER A 193 -8.66 -11.44 -4.37
CA SER A 193 -7.89 -10.42 -3.65
C SER A 193 -7.40 -9.31 -4.59
N GLN A 194 -6.95 -9.64 -5.80
CA GLN A 194 -6.59 -8.64 -6.81
C GLN A 194 -7.77 -7.75 -7.20
N VAL A 195 -8.94 -8.34 -7.46
CA VAL A 195 -10.17 -7.59 -7.77
C VAL A 195 -10.57 -6.69 -6.61
N ALA A 196 -10.43 -7.14 -5.36
CA ALA A 196 -10.72 -6.32 -4.18
C ALA A 196 -9.78 -5.11 -4.06
N ILE A 197 -8.48 -5.31 -4.33
CA ILE A 197 -7.49 -4.23 -4.37
C ILE A 197 -7.88 -3.22 -5.46
N ASP A 198 -8.09 -3.70 -6.68
CA ASP A 198 -8.42 -2.89 -7.84
C ASP A 198 -9.71 -2.07 -7.63
N HIS A 199 -10.76 -2.72 -7.13
CA HIS A 199 -12.02 -2.08 -6.78
C HIS A 199 -11.83 -0.96 -5.74
N SER A 200 -11.06 -1.20 -4.67
CA SER A 200 -10.77 -0.17 -3.66
C SER A 200 -10.03 1.04 -4.25
N LEU A 201 -9.13 0.83 -5.20
CA LEU A 201 -8.35 1.89 -5.83
C LEU A 201 -9.15 2.72 -6.83
N HIS A 202 -10.12 2.13 -7.52
CA HIS A 202 -10.97 2.83 -8.49
C HIS A 202 -12.24 3.43 -7.87
N SER A 203 -12.80 2.80 -6.84
CA SER A 203 -13.96 3.34 -6.09
C SER A 203 -13.59 4.56 -5.23
N ALA A 204 -12.30 4.83 -5.04
CA ALA A 204 -11.81 5.98 -4.30
C ALA A 204 -12.11 7.29 -5.05
N GLY A 205 -13.31 7.84 -4.90
CA GLY A 205 -13.74 9.06 -5.61
C GLY A 205 -15.18 9.04 -6.11
N GLU A 206 -15.86 7.88 -6.08
CA GLU A 206 -17.30 7.85 -6.27
C GLU A 206 -17.98 8.08 -4.92
N GLU A 207 -18.39 9.33 -4.65
CA GLU A 207 -19.53 9.55 -3.78
C GLU A 207 -20.68 8.74 -4.38
N THR A 208 -21.10 7.72 -3.64
CA THR A 208 -22.26 6.91 -3.96
C THR A 208 -23.47 7.83 -3.92
N VAL A 209 -23.87 8.35 -5.08
CA VAL A 209 -25.22 8.84 -5.31
C VAL A 209 -26.13 7.61 -5.29
N PHE A 210 -26.47 7.13 -4.09
CA PHE A 210 -27.67 6.32 -3.89
C PHE A 210 -28.87 7.26 -4.03
N ALA A 211 -29.18 7.63 -5.29
CA ALA A 211 -30.52 8.04 -5.63
C ALA A 211 -31.37 6.77 -5.65
N SER A 212 -32.09 6.57 -4.56
CA SER A 212 -33.34 5.83 -4.54
C SER A 212 -34.19 6.22 -5.75
N ASN A 213 -34.56 5.21 -6.55
CA ASN A 213 -35.74 5.08 -7.40
C ASN A 213 -35.37 4.40 -8.72
N ILE A 214 -35.76 3.14 -8.89
CA ILE A 214 -36.77 2.77 -9.89
C ILE A 214 -37.31 1.38 -9.54
N SER A 215 -38.62 1.33 -9.62
CA SER A 215 -39.59 0.37 -9.14
C SER A 215 -39.46 -1.02 -9.78
N ALA A 216 -39.81 -2.04 -8.99
CA ALA A 216 -40.07 -3.39 -9.49
C ALA A 216 -41.19 -3.39 -10.55
N PRO A 217 -41.12 -4.25 -11.58
CA PRO A 217 -42.21 -4.40 -12.53
C PRO A 217 -43.43 -5.05 -11.85
N SER A 218 -44.56 -4.34 -11.87
CA SER A 218 -45.87 -4.84 -11.47
C SER A 218 -46.33 -5.93 -12.45
N TYR A 219 -46.47 -7.15 -11.94
CA TYR A 219 -47.20 -8.24 -12.58
C TYR A 219 -48.69 -7.86 -12.66
N ASN A 220 -49.19 -7.58 -13.86
CA ASN A 220 -50.63 -7.52 -14.12
C ASN A 220 -51.11 -8.92 -14.51
N GLY A 221 -51.65 -9.66 -13.53
CA GLY A 221 -52.54 -10.78 -13.78
C GLY A 221 -53.90 -10.23 -14.18
N SER A 222 -54.29 -10.43 -15.43
CA SER A 222 -55.67 -10.22 -15.89
C SER A 222 -56.30 -11.58 -16.14
N SER A 223 -57.17 -11.94 -15.20
CA SER A 223 -58.13 -13.02 -15.31
C SER A 223 -59.34 -12.50 -16.08
N ASP A 224 -59.53 -12.97 -17.31
CA ASP A 224 -60.84 -12.91 -17.95
C ASP A 224 -61.30 -14.32 -18.28
N ASN A 225 -62.35 -14.71 -17.58
CA ASN A 225 -63.10 -15.93 -17.72
C ASN A 225 -64.55 -15.47 -17.91
N PHE A 226 -65.09 -15.56 -19.13
CA PHE A 226 -66.54 -15.57 -19.34
C PHE A 226 -66.86 -16.29 -20.65
N GLY A 227 -67.74 -17.29 -20.55
CA GLY A 227 -68.00 -18.24 -21.63
C GLY A 227 -69.24 -17.94 -22.47
N VAL A 228 -69.63 -19.01 -23.17
CA VAL A 228 -70.95 -19.28 -23.77
C VAL A 228 -71.28 -18.48 -25.04
N ARG A 229 -71.10 -19.11 -26.21
CA ARG A 229 -72.16 -19.80 -26.96
C ARG A 229 -71.55 -20.63 -28.09
#